data_AF-A0A0F9QUJ2-F1
#
_entry.id   AF-A0A0F9QUJ2-F1
#
_cell.length_a   1.000
_cell.length_b   1.000
_cell.length_c   1.000
_cell.angle_alpha   90.00
_cell.angle_beta   90.00
_cell.angle_gamma   90.00
#
_symmetry.space_group_name_H-M   'P 1'
#
loop_
_entity.id
_entity.type
_entity.pdbx_description
1 polymer ?
#
loop_
_entity_poly.entity_id
_entity_poly.type
_entity_poly.pdbx_seq_one_letter_code
_entity_poly.pdbx_strand_id
1 'polypeptide(L)' 'MFHVYVEDTDEQVGSYPTLREAKEVASQDPSELLISNDDRSEVYASDDGGVTWKSNEFESARGPR' A
#
# COMPACT_ATOMS: atom_id res chain seq x y z
N MET A 1 4.77 12.21 -2.05
CA MET A 1 5.58 11.18 -1.36
C MET A 1 4.73 9.93 -1.20
N PHE A 2 5.35 8.76 -1.05
CA PHE A 2 4.70 7.52 -0.68
C PHE A 2 5.20 7.09 0.69
N HIS A 3 4.29 6.62 1.53
CA HIS A 3 4.57 6.20 2.89
C HIS A 3 4.18 4.74 3.03
N VAL A 4 5.02 3.96 3.69
CA VAL A 4 4.74 2.56 4.00
C VAL A 4 4.29 2.48 5.45
N TYR A 5 3.17 1.82 5.68
CA TYR A 5 2.56 1.64 7.00
C TYR A 5 2.32 0.17 7.28
N VAL A 6 2.32 -0.21 8.55
CA VAL A 6 1.86 -1.53 8.98
C VAL A 6 0.33 -1.54 9.02
N GLU A 7 -0.29 -2.54 8.37
CA GLU A 7 -1.76 -2.65 8.25
C GLU A 7 -2.45 -2.73 9.62
N ASP A 8 -1.90 -3.52 10.55
CA ASP A 8 -2.51 -3.75 11.87
C ASP A 8 -2.39 -2.53 12.81
N THR A 9 -1.28 -1.80 12.73
CA THR A 9 -0.93 -0.77 13.72
C THR A 9 -0.92 0.67 13.17
N ASP A 10 -1.10 0.88 11.86
CA ASP A 10 -0.88 2.14 11.12
C ASP A 10 0.52 2.74 11.37
N GLU A 11 1.48 1.94 11.85
CA GLU A 11 2.82 2.43 12.15
C GLU A 11 3.57 2.73 10.86
N GLN A 12 4.08 3.95 10.73
CA GLN A 12 4.85 4.35 9.56
C GLN A 12 6.25 3.73 9.59
N VAL A 13 6.50 2.80 8.68
CA VAL A 13 7.80 2.17 8.46
C VAL A 13 8.77 3.13 7.79
N GLY A 14 8.30 3.89 6.80
CA GLY A 14 9.17 4.77 6.02
C GLY A 14 8.44 5.67 5.03
N SER A 15 9.19 6.62 4.47
CA SER A 15 8.74 7.54 3.43
C SER A 15 9.67 7.46 2.24
N TYR A 16 9.10 7.32 1.06
CA TYR A 16 9.81 7.13 -0.20
C TYR A 16 9.31 8.15 -1.23
N PRO A 17 10.18 8.68 -2.09
CA PRO A 17 9.77 9.66 -3.08
C PRO A 17 8.95 9.03 -4.20
N THR A 18 9.15 7.74 -4.47
CA THR A 18 8.46 7.01 -5.54
C THR A 18 7.74 5.77 -5.03
N LEU A 19 6.65 5.40 -5.71
CA LEU A 19 5.88 4.18 -5.41
C LEU A 19 6.74 2.93 -5.55
N ARG A 20 7.69 2.93 -6.49
CA ARG A 20 8.59 1.80 -6.73
C ARG A 20 9.45 1.52 -5.51
N GLU A 21 10.08 2.54 -4.91
CA GLU A 21 10.90 2.37 -3.72
C GLU A 21 10.06 1.92 -2.51
N ALA A 22 8.86 2.46 -2.35
CA ALA A 22 7.93 2.02 -1.31
C ALA A 22 7.56 0.53 -1.49
N LYS A 23 7.33 0.09 -2.73
CA LYS A 23 7.08 -1.32 -3.06
C LYS A 23 8.25 -2.22 -2.73
N GLU A 24 9.49 -1.81 -3.02
CA GLU A 24 10.67 -2.61 -2.70
C GLU A 24 10.77 -2.91 -1.19
N VAL A 25 10.43 -1.94 -0.34
CA VAL A 25 10.41 -2.14 1.11
C VAL A 25 9.20 -2.95 1.55
N ALA A 26 8.02 -2.60 1.05
CA ALA A 26 6.79 -3.26 1.42
C ALA A 26 6.73 -4.72 0.91
N SER A 27 7.48 -5.06 -0.14
CA SER A 27 7.66 -6.44 -0.63
C SER A 27 8.48 -7.32 0.31
N GLN A 28 9.11 -6.79 1.38
CA GLN A 28 9.73 -7.61 2.42
C GLN A 28 8.67 -8.29 3.31
N ASP A 29 7.63 -7.55 3.69
CA ASP A 29 6.51 -8.02 4.51
C ASP A 29 5.14 -7.60 3.91
N PRO A 30 4.83 -8.05 2.69
CA PRO A 30 3.73 -7.54 1.89
C PRO A 30 2.33 -7.88 2.41
N SER A 31 2.22 -8.90 3.27
CA SER A 31 0.98 -9.27 3.94
C SER A 31 0.65 -8.38 5.14
N GLU A 32 1.61 -7.59 5.61
CA GLU A 32 1.47 -6.73 6.79
C GLU A 32 1.70 -5.25 6.47
N LEU A 33 2.13 -4.92 5.25
CA LEU A 33 2.52 -3.57 4.85
C LEU A 33 1.60 -2.99 3.77
N LEU A 34 1.15 -1.76 4.01
CA LEU A 34 0.38 -0.93 3.11
C LEU A 34 1.23 0.22 2.59
N ILE A 35 1.01 0.64 1.35
CA ILE A 35 1.62 1.84 0.79
C ILE A 35 0.54 2.87 0.55
N SER A 36 0.74 4.09 1.03
CA SER A 36 -0.20 5.19 0.81
C SER A 36 0.53 6.42 0.32
N ASN A 37 -0.13 7.26 -0.46
CA ASN A 37 0.41 8.59 -0.78
C ASN A 37 0.24 9.56 0.40
N ASP A 38 0.90 10.72 0.30
CA ASP A 38 0.87 11.80 1.31
C ASP A 38 -0.56 12.23 1.71
N ASP A 39 -1.48 12.27 0.74
CA ASP A 39 -2.88 12.67 0.94
C ASP A 39 -3.78 11.51 1.42
N ARG A 40 -3.21 10.31 1.60
CA ARG A 40 -3.91 9.04 1.84
C ARG A 40 -5.11 8.78 0.91
N SER A 41 -5.08 9.36 -0.29
CA SER A 41 -6.13 9.21 -1.31
C SER A 41 -6.02 7.90 -2.07
N GLU A 42 -4.83 7.32 -2.12
CA GLU A 42 -4.55 6.04 -2.77
C GLU A 42 -3.82 5.13 -1.80
N VAL A 43 -4.41 3.98 -1.50
CA VAL A 43 -3.77 2.92 -0.71
C VAL A 43 -3.54 1.72 -1.62
N TYR A 44 -2.32 1.22 -1.59
CA TYR A 44 -1.88 0.04 -2.31
C TYR A 44 -1.62 -1.08 -1.31
N ALA A 45 -2.27 -2.21 -1.55
CA ALA A 45 -2.06 -3.45 -0.82
C ALA A 45 -1.59 -4.54 -1.79
N SER A 46 -0.88 -5.53 -1.27
CA SER A 46 -0.43 -6.69 -2.04
C SER A 46 -1.00 -7.98 -1.44
N ASP A 47 -1.81 -8.70 -2.20
CA ASP A 47 -2.34 -10.03 -1.82
C ASP A 47 -1.41 -11.17 -2.25
N ASP A 48 -0.58 -10.93 -3.27
CA ASP A 48 0.32 -11.91 -3.89
C ASP A 48 1.76 -11.86 -3.32
N GLY A 49 1.94 -11.43 -2.08
CA GLY A 49 3.27 -11.41 -1.47
C GLY A 49 4.22 -10.38 -2.12
N GLY A 50 3.74 -9.18 -2.44
CA GLY A 50 4.57 -8.07 -2.91
C GLY A 50 4.87 -8.11 -4.42
N VAL A 51 4.33 -9.11 -5.14
CA VAL A 51 4.50 -9.29 -6.58
C VAL A 51 3.64 -8.29 -7.36
N THR A 52 2.39 -8.11 -6.95
CA THR A 52 1.48 -7.13 -7.53
C THR A 52 0.91 -6.23 -6.44
N TRP A 53 0.78 -4.95 -6.74
CA TRP A 53 0.25 -3.95 -5.82
C TRP A 53 -0.93 -3.29 -6.49
N LYS A 54 -2.12 -3.47 -5.93
CA LYS A 54 -3.37 -2.93 -6.47
C LYS A 54 -3.73 -1.67 -5.68
N SER A 55 -3.94 -0.55 -6.38
CA SER A 55 -4.55 0.62 -5.79
C SER A 55 -6.02 0.30 -5.52
N ASN A 56 -6.40 0.21 -4.26
CA ASN A 56 -7.80 0.30 -3.90
C ASN A 56 -8.13 1.79 -3.81
N GLU A 57 -8.63 2.36 -4.90
CA GLU A 57 -9.49 3.53 -4.76
C GLU A 57 -10.67 3.06 -3.90
N PHE A 58 -10.93 3.73 -2.78
CA PHE A 58 -12.00 3.38 -1.84
C PHE A 58 -13.41 3.34 -2.49
N GLU A 59 -13.51 3.73 -3.77
CA GLU A 59 -14.70 3.64 -4.62
C GLU A 59 -14.67 2.39 -5.52
N SER A 60 -15.05 1.21 -4.99
CA SER A 60 -15.80 0.17 -5.75
C SER A 60 -16.05 -1.14 -4.99
N ALA A 61 -16.13 -1.11 -3.65
CA ALA A 61 -16.83 -2.15 -2.88
C ALA A 61 -18.37 -2.15 -3.11
N ARG A 62 -18.84 -1.68 -4.27
CA ARG A 62 -20.21 -1.89 -4.78
C ARG A 62 -20.09 -2.83 -5.97
N GLY A 63 -20.21 -4.12 -5.67
CA GLY A 63 -19.83 -5.25 -6.51
C GLY A 63 -20.47 -5.35 -7.90
N PRO A 64 -20.07 -6.37 -8.69
CA PRO A 64 -20.68 -6.63 -9.98
C PRO A 64 -22.16 -7.01 -9.79
N ARG A 65 -23.05 -6.34 -10.54
CA ARG A 65 -24.44 -6.77 -10.75
C ARG A 65 -24.51 -7.91 -11.75
#